data_AF-A0A5A7N4Y8-F1
#
_entry.id   AF-A0A5A7N4Y8-F1
#
_cell.length_a   1.000
_cell.length_b   1.000
_cell.length_c   1.000
_cell.angle_alpha   90.00
_cell.angle_beta   90.00
_cell.angle_gamma   90.00
#
_symmetry.space_group_name_H-M   'P 1'
#
loop_
_entity.id
_entity.type
_entity.pdbx_description
1 polymer ?
#
loop_
_entity_poly.entity_id
_entity_poly.type
_entity_poly.pdbx_seq_one_letter_code
_entity_poly.pdbx_strand_id
1 'polypeptide(L)'
;MFGWIFAPIVFLFGVPWSEAGVAGQLMGTKAVLNEFIAYQALSELPAGALSQRSSLIMVYAMCGFANLASIGLQVATFATLAPERRAEIAALGPKAWLAGNLATGATGAIAGLVLF
;
A
#
# COMPACT_ATOMS: atom_id res chain seq x y z
N MET A 1 -15.48 1.20 -3.14
CA MET A 1 -15.41 1.48 -1.69
C MET A 1 -13.98 1.84 -1.24
N PHE A 2 -12.97 1.02 -1.51
CA PHE A 2 -11.58 1.28 -1.07
C PHE A 2 -10.97 2.59 -1.60
N GLY A 3 -11.34 3.01 -2.82
CA GLY A 3 -10.84 4.26 -3.41
C GLY A 3 -11.07 5.50 -2.55
N TRP A 4 -12.22 5.63 -1.89
CA TRP A 4 -12.54 6.81 -1.08
C TRP A 4 -11.74 6.88 0.23
N ILE A 5 -11.38 5.73 0.82
CA ILE A 5 -10.63 5.68 2.07
C ILE A 5 -9.15 6.01 1.82
N PHE A 6 -8.60 5.49 0.72
CA PHE A 6 -7.17 5.65 0.41
C PHE A 6 -6.87 6.86 -0.48
N ALA A 7 -7.88 7.49 -1.10
CA ALA A 7 -7.69 8.71 -1.91
C ALA A 7 -6.97 9.84 -1.16
N PRO A 8 -7.34 10.20 0.09
CA PRO A 8 -6.59 11.21 0.85
C PRO A 8 -5.13 10.80 1.11
N ILE A 9 -4.88 9.51 1.31
CA ILE A 9 -3.53 8.99 1.60
C ILE A 9 -2.63 9.10 0.37
N VAL A 10 -3.10 8.64 -0.79
CA VAL A 10 -2.31 8.73 -2.04
C VAL A 10 -2.17 10.18 -2.52
N PHE A 11 -3.13 11.05 -2.19
CA PHE A 11 -2.99 12.49 -2.40
C PHE A 11 -1.83 13.07 -1.60
N LEU A 12 -1.66 12.66 -0.34
CA LEU A 12 -0.50 13.04 0.48
C LEU A 12 0.82 12.48 -0.05
N PHE A 13 0.80 11.35 -0.77
CA PHE A 13 1.98 10.84 -1.48
C PHE A 13 2.29 11.61 -2.77
N GLY A 14 1.44 12.56 -3.16
CA GLY A 14 1.65 13.45 -4.29
C GLY A 14 0.83 13.11 -5.55
N VAL A 15 -0.12 12.17 -5.48
CA VAL A 15 -1.06 11.94 -6.59
C VAL A 15 -2.06 13.10 -6.68
N PRO A 16 -2.31 13.70 -7.86
CA PRO A 16 -3.32 14.75 -8.02
C PRO A 16 -4.71 14.28 -7.59
N TRP A 17 -5.52 15.17 -7.01
CA TRP A 17 -6.85 14.80 -6.51
C TRP A 17 -7.77 14.21 -7.59
N SER A 18 -7.65 14.68 -8.83
CA SER A 18 -8.39 14.14 -9.99
C SER A 18 -8.10 12.66 -10.27
N GLU A 19 -6.92 12.18 -9.87
CA GLU A 19 -6.46 10.79 -10.07
C GLU A 19 -6.53 9.97 -8.77
N ALA A 20 -6.69 10.63 -7.63
CA ALA A 20 -6.64 10.03 -6.29
C ALA A 20 -7.72 8.95 -6.07
N GLY A 21 -8.87 9.04 -6.75
CA GLY A 21 -9.91 8.00 -6.68
C GLY A 21 -9.43 6.66 -7.25
N VAL A 22 -8.81 6.70 -8.43
CA VAL A 22 -8.26 5.50 -9.11
C VAL A 22 -7.05 4.97 -8.35
N ALA A 23 -6.09 5.86 -8.04
CA ALA A 23 -4.90 5.50 -7.27
C ALA A 23 -5.24 4.96 -5.87
N GLY A 24 -6.23 5.53 -5.20
CA GLY A 24 -6.72 5.07 -3.91
C GLY A 24 -7.33 3.67 -4.01
N GLN A 25 -8.00 3.35 -5.12
CA GLN A 25 -8.54 2.00 -5.31
C GLN A 25 -7.42 0.97 -5.41
N LEU A 26 -6.35 1.27 -6.16
CA LEU A 26 -5.16 0.43 -6.23
C LEU A 26 -4.49 0.26 -4.86
N MET A 27 -4.26 1.37 -4.13
CA MET A 27 -3.63 1.32 -2.81
C MET A 27 -4.46 0.51 -1.81
N GLY A 28 -5.79 0.67 -1.84
CA GLY A 28 -6.68 -0.09 -0.98
C GLY A 28 -6.73 -1.58 -1.34
N THR A 29 -6.74 -1.92 -2.63
CA THR A 29 -6.58 -3.32 -3.10
C THR A 29 -5.28 -3.92 -2.57
N LYS A 30 -4.16 -3.18 -2.66
CA LYS A 30 -2.87 -3.62 -2.13
C LYS A 30 -2.91 -3.83 -0.62
N ALA A 31 -3.44 -2.85 0.12
CA ALA A 31 -3.40 -2.87 1.57
C ALA A 31 -4.31 -3.95 2.17
N VAL A 32 -5.44 -4.25 1.53
CA VAL A 32 -6.43 -5.21 2.03
C VAL A 32 -6.19 -6.62 1.47
N LEU A 33 -6.00 -6.74 0.15
CA LEU A 33 -5.83 -8.02 -0.53
C LEU A 33 -4.34 -8.36 -0.67
N ASN A 34 -3.68 -7.82 -1.68
CA ASN A 34 -2.24 -7.91 -1.90
C ASN A 34 -1.81 -7.03 -3.08
N GLU A 35 -0.51 -6.82 -3.15
CA GLU A 35 0.20 -6.07 -4.18
C GLU A 35 0.11 -6.70 -5.58
N PHE A 36 0.07 -8.04 -5.71
CA PHE A 36 -0.02 -8.70 -7.03
C PHE A 36 -1.33 -8.36 -7.74
N ILE A 37 -2.47 -8.43 -7.04
CA ILE A 37 -3.77 -8.04 -7.58
C ILE A 37 -3.79 -6.54 -7.89
N ALA A 38 -3.15 -5.72 -7.05
CA ALA A 38 -3.06 -4.29 -7.28
C ALA A 38 -2.22 -3.94 -8.53
N TYR A 39 -1.10 -4.64 -8.76
CA TYR A 39 -0.29 -4.49 -9.96
C TYR A 39 -1.02 -4.97 -11.22
N GLN A 40 -1.78 -6.07 -11.12
CA GLN A 40 -2.64 -6.52 -12.22
C GLN A 40 -3.66 -5.42 -12.55
N ALA A 41 -4.38 -4.90 -11.56
CA ALA A 41 -5.34 -3.82 -11.76
C ALA A 41 -4.70 -2.55 -12.33
N LEU A 42 -3.47 -2.20 -11.92
CA LEU A 42 -2.71 -1.10 -12.51
C LEU A 42 -2.44 -1.34 -14.00
N SER A 43 -2.05 -2.57 -14.37
CA SER A 43 -1.74 -2.93 -15.77
C SER A 43 -2.98 -2.94 -16.69
N GLU A 44 -4.16 -3.12 -16.11
CA GLU A 44 -5.45 -3.14 -16.81
C GLU A 44 -6.10 -1.76 -16.91
N LEU A 45 -5.51 -0.72 -16.30
CA LEU A 45 -6.05 0.64 -16.39
C LEU A 45 -6.03 1.15 -17.84
N PRO A 46 -7.08 1.90 -18.25
CA PRO A 46 -7.06 2.53 -19.56
C PRO A 46 -5.97 3.59 -19.66
N ALA A 47 -5.43 3.77 -20.87
CA ALA A 47 -4.43 4.80 -21.14
C ALA A 47 -4.94 6.18 -20.68
N GLY A 48 -4.11 6.90 -19.93
CA GLY A 48 -4.44 8.21 -19.38
C GLY A 48 -5.26 8.20 -18.08
N ALA A 49 -5.59 7.03 -17.51
CA ALA A 49 -6.23 6.94 -16.19
C ALA A 49 -5.37 7.52 -15.06
N LEU A 50 -4.04 7.39 -15.19
CA LEU A 50 -3.05 8.00 -14.33
C LEU A 50 -2.00 8.69 -15.20
N SER A 51 -1.54 9.86 -14.78
CA SER A 51 -0.37 10.49 -15.38
C SER A 51 0.88 9.60 -15.22
N GLN A 52 1.92 9.86 -16.01
CA GLN A 52 3.20 9.15 -15.88
C GLN A 52 3.78 9.29 -14.46
N ARG A 53 3.66 10.48 -13.87
CA ARG A 53 4.10 10.77 -12.51
C ARG A 53 3.31 9.97 -11.48
N SER A 54 1.98 9.96 -11.55
CA SER A 54 1.16 9.19 -10.61
C SER A 54 1.35 7.69 -10.76
N SER A 55 1.49 7.19 -12.00
CA SER A 55 1.82 5.79 -12.25
C SER A 55 3.13 5.41 -11.56
N LEU A 56 4.17 6.25 -11.64
CA LEU A 56 5.44 6.00 -10.97
C LEU A 56 5.30 6.01 -9.44
N ILE A 57 4.64 7.03 -8.87
CA ILE A 57 4.36 7.09 -7.43
C ILE A 57 3.67 5.79 -6.97
N MET A 58 2.65 5.34 -7.71
CA MET A 58 1.89 4.15 -7.36
C MET A 58 2.68 2.86 -7.48
N VAL A 59 3.55 2.72 -8.50
CA VAL A 59 4.44 1.56 -8.65
C VAL A 59 5.30 1.37 -7.40
N TYR A 60 5.88 2.45 -6.87
CA TYR A 60 6.68 2.40 -5.65
C TYR A 60 5.83 2.30 -4.38
N ALA A 61 4.71 3.02 -4.30
CA ALA A 61 3.81 3.00 -3.15
C ALA A 61 3.21 1.61 -2.87
N MET A 62 2.99 0.82 -3.92
CA MET A 62 2.48 -0.54 -3.83
C MET A 62 3.57 -1.60 -3.65
N CYS A 63 4.85 -1.23 -3.78
CA CYS A 63 5.98 -2.16 -3.75
C CYS A 63 6.29 -2.65 -2.32
N GLY A 64 5.46 -3.54 -1.79
CA GLY A 64 5.74 -4.25 -0.55
C GLY A 64 4.57 -5.07 -0.02
N PHE A 65 4.88 -6.07 0.79
CA PHE A 65 3.93 -7.08 1.29
C PHE A 65 3.12 -6.65 2.52
N ALA A 66 2.88 -5.35 2.68
CA ALA A 66 2.09 -4.82 3.78
C ALA A 66 0.59 -4.94 3.50
N ASN A 67 0.10 -6.18 3.45
CA ASN A 67 -1.32 -6.52 3.28
C ASN A 67 -1.80 -7.37 4.48
N LEU A 68 -3.11 -7.54 4.66
CA LEU A 68 -3.66 -8.22 5.84
C LEU A 68 -3.23 -9.70 5.93
N ALA A 69 -3.14 -10.39 4.80
CA ALA A 69 -2.75 -11.80 4.77
C ALA A 69 -1.27 -11.99 5.18
N SER A 70 -0.37 -11.19 4.61
CA SER A 70 1.06 -11.22 4.92
C SER A 70 1.35 -10.83 6.37
N ILE A 71 0.58 -9.91 6.95
CA ILE A 71 0.69 -9.55 8.38
C ILE A 71 0.19 -10.69 9.27
N GLY A 72 -0.94 -11.31 8.92
CA GLY A 72 -1.45 -12.48 9.64
C GLY A 72 -0.44 -13.64 9.66
N LEU A 73 0.20 -13.91 8.51
CA LEU A 73 1.25 -14.91 8.40
C LEU A 73 2.45 -14.57 9.29
N GLN A 74 2.96 -13.34 9.24
CA GLN A 74 4.09 -12.91 10.09
C GLN A 74 3.77 -12.99 11.58
N VAL A 75 2.58 -12.55 11.99
CA VAL A 75 2.13 -12.66 13.39
C VAL A 75 2.10 -14.13 13.83
N ALA A 76 1.56 -15.02 13.00
CA ALA A 76 1.52 -16.46 13.30
C ALA A 76 2.93 -17.08 13.38
N THR A 77 3.80 -16.74 12.42
CA THR A 77 5.20 -17.22 12.40
C THR A 77 5.95 -16.75 13.63
N PHE A 78 5.93 -15.46 13.96
CA PHE A 78 6.63 -14.93 15.13
C PHE A 78 6.06 -15.45 16.45
N ALA A 79 4.73 -15.59 16.56
CA ALA A 79 4.11 -16.19 17.74
C ALA A 79 4.48 -17.67 17.94
N THR A 80 4.83 -18.37 16.87
CA THR A 80 5.33 -19.76 16.94
C THR A 80 6.81 -19.80 17.36
N LEU A 81 7.61 -18.85 16.89
CA LEU A 81 9.04 -18.75 17.22
C LEU A 81 9.30 -18.22 18.64
N ALA A 82 8.43 -17.35 19.15
CA ALA A 82 8.52 -16.71 20.47
C ALA A 82 7.16 -16.79 21.20
N PRO A 83 6.74 -17.99 21.64
CA PRO A 83 5.42 -18.21 22.24
C PRO A 83 5.16 -17.35 23.48
N GLU A 84 6.20 -17.03 24.27
CA GLU A 84 6.15 -16.18 25.45
C GLU A 84 5.82 -14.71 25.12
N ARG A 85 6.01 -14.27 23.86
CA ARG A 85 5.71 -12.91 23.38
C ARG A 85 4.47 -12.82 22.49
N ARG A 86 3.66 -13.88 22.41
CA ARG A 86 2.50 -13.96 21.50
C ARG A 86 1.53 -12.78 21.62
N ALA A 87 1.24 -12.33 22.83
CA ALA A 87 0.34 -11.20 23.07
C ALA A 87 0.90 -9.88 22.51
N GLU A 88 2.20 -9.65 22.70
CA GLU A 88 2.91 -8.47 22.17
C GLU A 88 2.91 -8.49 20.63
N ILE A 89 3.28 -9.62 20.04
CA ILE A 89 3.35 -9.81 18.58
C ILE A 89 1.98 -9.56 17.94
N ALA A 90 0.91 -10.13 18.50
CA ALA A 90 -0.44 -9.92 18.01
C ALA A 90 -0.87 -8.44 18.08
N ALA A 91 -0.52 -7.75 19.18
CA ALA A 91 -0.81 -6.33 19.34
C ALA A 91 -0.04 -5.41 18.36
N LEU A 92 1.10 -5.86 17.85
CA LEU A 92 1.90 -5.13 16.85
C LEU A 92 1.38 -5.31 15.42
N GLY A 93 0.59 -6.35 15.11
CA GLY A 93 0.13 -6.65 13.75
C GLY A 93 -0.50 -5.46 13.02
N PRO A 94 -1.54 -4.79 13.57
CA PRO A 94 -2.15 -3.62 12.93
C PRO A 94 -1.19 -2.44 12.76
N LYS A 95 -0.27 -2.24 13.72
CA LYS A 95 0.75 -1.18 13.65
C LYS A 95 1.76 -1.47 12.56
N ALA A 96 2.20 -2.72 12.42
CA ALA A 96 3.11 -3.16 11.37
C ALA A 96 2.46 -3.04 9.98
N TRP A 97 1.17 -3.36 9.86
CA TRP A 97 0.42 -3.16 8.62
C TRP A 97 0.39 -1.69 8.20
N LEU A 98 0.06 -0.79 9.11
CA LEU A 98 0.05 0.65 8.85
C LEU A 98 1.46 1.17 8.50
N ALA A 99 2.45 0.83 9.32
CA ALA A 99 3.83 1.25 9.13
C ALA A 99 4.39 0.78 7.77
N GLY A 100 4.13 -0.47 7.38
CA GLY A 100 4.56 -1.01 6.10
C GLY A 100 3.94 -0.29 4.91
N ASN A 101 2.65 0.07 4.97
CA ASN A 101 1.99 0.84 3.92
C ASN A 101 2.51 2.28 3.83
N LEU A 102 2.78 2.92 4.97
CA LEU A 102 3.36 4.26 5.01
C LEU A 102 4.81 4.26 4.52
N ALA A 103 5.59 3.22 4.82
CA ALA A 103 6.97 3.10 4.36
C ALA A 103 7.05 3.02 2.83
N THR A 104 6.26 2.15 2.20
CA THR A 104 6.24 2.07 0.73
C THR A 104 5.64 3.33 0.11
N GLY A 105 4.60 3.89 0.73
CA GLY A 105 4.01 5.17 0.35
C GLY A 105 5.00 6.33 0.35
N ALA A 106 5.86 6.42 1.38
CA ALA A 106 6.93 7.40 1.45
C ALA A 106 7.95 7.23 0.32
N THR A 107 8.32 5.99 -0.01
CA THR A 107 9.16 5.71 -1.19
C THR A 107 8.50 6.21 -2.48
N GLY A 108 7.19 5.99 -2.64
CA GLY A 108 6.41 6.53 -3.76
C GLY A 108 6.42 8.06 -3.81
N ALA A 109 6.24 8.72 -2.68
CA ALA A 109 6.30 10.17 -2.58
C ALA A 109 7.68 10.73 -2.96
N ILE A 110 8.75 10.09 -2.48
CA ILE A 110 10.13 10.46 -2.84
C ILE A 110 10.37 10.27 -4.35
N ALA A 111 9.94 9.14 -4.91
CA ALA A 111 10.04 8.90 -6.36
C ALA A 111 9.32 9.99 -7.18
N GLY A 112 8.12 10.38 -6.74
CA GLY A 112 7.36 11.47 -7.37
C GLY A 112 7.93 12.87 -7.19
N LEU A 113 8.85 13.08 -6.23
CA LEU A 113 9.51 14.36 -5.97
C LEU A 113 10.88 14.48 -6.67
N VAL A 114 11.62 13.38 -6.79
CA VAL A 114 13.01 13.40 -7.30
C VAL A 114 13.07 13.14 -8.80
N LEU A 115 12.10 12.42 -9.36
CA LEU A 115 12.10 12.00 -10.76
C LEU A 115 11.24 12.89 -11.67
N PHE A 116 10.60 13.93 -11.11
CA PHE A 116 9.75 14.91 -11.78
C PHE A 116 9.89 16.28 -11.10
#